data_AF-A0A418M499-F1
#
_entry.id   AF-A0A418M499-F1
#
_cell.length_a   1.000
_cell.length_b   1.000
_cell.length_c   1.000
_cell.angle_alpha   90.00
_cell.angle_beta   90.00
_cell.angle_gamma   90.00
#
_symmetry.space_group_name_H-M   'P 1'
#
loop_
_entity.id
_entity.type
_entity.pdbx_description
1 polymer ?
#
loop_
_entity_poly.entity_id
_entity_poly.type
_entity_poly.pdbx_seq_one_letter_code
_entity_poly.pdbx_strand_id
1 'polypeptide(L)' 'MTKAKPYQIVGLVLADSMPIKFAGRDFDLADLSAEELAFLLQYPEQVPYLRLTKTAVVTGSDQADA' A
#
# COMPACT_ATOMS: atom_id res chain seq x y z
N MET A 1 2.71 -19.25 -8.78
CA MET A 1 2.11 -18.81 -7.49
C MET A 1 2.25 -17.29 -7.42
N THR A 2 1.21 -16.54 -7.76
CA THR A 2 1.22 -15.07 -7.66
C THR A 2 1.10 -14.71 -6.18
N LYS A 3 2.21 -14.26 -5.56
CA LYS A 3 2.19 -13.75 -4.19
C LYS A 3 1.15 -12.61 -4.13
N ALA A 4 0.19 -12.72 -3.22
CA ALA A 4 -0.75 -11.63 -2.98
C ALA A 4 0.02 -10.39 -2.51
N LYS A 5 -0.18 -9.25 -3.18
CA LYS A 5 0.42 -7.98 -2.77
C LYS A 5 -0.23 -7.53 -1.45
N PRO A 6 0.51 -6.84 -0.55
CA PRO A 6 -0.02 -6.37 0.73
C PRO A 6 -0.97 -5.15 0.59
N TYR A 7 -1.31 -4.76 -0.65
CA TYR A 7 -2.16 -3.62 -0.95
C TYR A 7 -3.00 -3.86 -2.20
N GLN A 8 -4.02 -3.04 -2.36
CA GLN A 8 -4.92 -3.00 -3.50
C GLN A 8 -5.09 -1.55 -4.00
N ILE A 9 -5.16 -1.41 -5.31
CA ILE A 9 -5.55 -0.15 -5.97
C ILE A 9 -7.03 -0.24 -6.34
N VAL A 10 -7.82 0.73 -5.93
CA VAL A 10 -9.28 0.78 -6.17
C VAL A 10 -9.67 2.03 -6.94
N GLY A 11 -10.74 1.93 -7.74
CA GLY A 11 -11.26 3.07 -8.50
C GLY A 11 -10.40 3.52 -9.69
N LEU A 12 -9.31 2.82 -9.98
CA LEU A 12 -8.47 3.02 -11.16
C LEU A 12 -8.49 1.78 -12.04
N VAL A 13 -8.32 1.98 -13.35
CA VAL A 13 -8.04 0.89 -14.28
C VAL A 13 -6.61 0.43 -14.05
N LEU A 14 -6.44 -0.85 -13.73
CA LEU A 14 -5.13 -1.43 -13.48
C LEU A 14 -4.35 -1.53 -14.79
N ALA A 15 -3.07 -1.17 -14.74
CA ALA A 15 -2.11 -1.27 -15.84
C ALA A 15 -0.79 -1.83 -15.33
N ASP A 16 0.06 -2.29 -16.25
CA ASP A 16 1.37 -2.86 -15.92
C ASP A 16 2.34 -1.84 -15.31
N SER A 17 2.14 -0.55 -15.61
CA SER A 17 2.83 0.57 -14.99
C SER A 17 1.85 1.71 -14.74
N MET A 18 1.91 2.27 -13.53
CA MET A 18 1.03 3.31 -13.04
C MET A 18 1.87 4.40 -12.34
N PRO A 19 2.65 5.18 -13.10
CA PRO A 19 3.54 6.19 -12.53
C PRO A 19 2.74 7.36 -11.96
N ILE A 20 3.10 7.76 -10.74
CA ILE A 20 2.60 8.97 -10.07
C ILE A 20 3.75 9.82 -9.57
N LYS A 21 3.53 11.13 -9.54
CA LYS A 21 4.42 12.08 -8.87
C LYS A 21 3.85 12.44 -7.51
N PHE A 22 4.61 12.18 -6.45
CA PHE A 22 4.20 12.44 -5.08
C PHE A 22 5.37 13.03 -4.29
N ALA A 23 5.15 14.15 -3.58
CA ALA A 23 6.19 14.83 -2.80
C ALA A 23 7.53 15.06 -3.56
N GLY A 24 7.46 15.34 -4.87
CA GLY A 24 8.63 15.55 -5.73
C GLY A 24 9.39 14.29 -6.13
N ARG A 25 8.86 13.10 -5.84
CA ARG A 25 9.41 11.79 -6.21
C ARG A 25 8.45 11.05 -7.15
N ASP A 26 9.01 10.20 -8.01
CA ASP A 26 8.24 9.31 -8.88
C ASP A 26 8.03 7.96 -8.18
N PHE A 27 6.81 7.44 -8.25
CA PHE A 27 6.43 6.12 -7.73
C PHE A 27 5.65 5.37 -8.79
N ASP A 28 5.78 4.04 -8.86
CA ASP A 28 4.92 3.20 -9.68
C ASP A 28 3.93 2.45 -8.79
N LEU A 29 2.64 2.80 -8.87
CA LEU A 29 1.60 2.14 -8.09
C LEU A 29 1.48 0.65 -8.44
N ALA A 30 1.79 0.27 -9.68
CA ALA A 30 1.78 -1.12 -10.11
C ALA A 30 2.90 -1.92 -9.45
N ASP A 31 3.98 -1.28 -8.99
CA ASP A 31 5.14 -1.96 -8.41
C ASP A 31 5.74 -1.20 -7.20
N LEU A 32 4.91 -0.92 -6.20
CA LEU A 32 5.38 -0.31 -4.95
C LEU A 32 6.17 -1.32 -4.11
N SER A 33 7.35 -0.89 -3.65
CA SER A 33 8.06 -1.54 -2.55
C SER A 33 7.33 -1.34 -1.21
N ALA A 34 7.71 -2.13 -0.21
CA ALA A 34 7.14 -2.02 1.13
C ALA A 34 7.34 -0.63 1.77
N GLU A 35 8.51 -0.01 1.53
CA GLU A 35 8.84 1.32 2.06
C GLU A 35 8.02 2.42 1.37
N GLU A 36 7.88 2.36 0.05
CA GLU A 36 7.11 3.32 -0.73
C GLU A 36 5.62 3.23 -0.40
N LEU A 37 5.09 2.01 -0.28
CA LEU A 37 3.73 1.78 0.20
C LEU A 37 3.53 2.40 1.59
N ALA A 38 4.41 2.10 2.55
CA ALA A 38 4.32 2.64 3.90
C ALA A 38 4.39 4.18 3.91
N PHE A 39 5.19 4.78 3.04
CA PHE A 39 5.27 6.23 2.88
C PHE A 39 3.98 6.83 2.31
N LEU A 40 3.46 6.29 1.19
CA LEU A 40 2.24 6.79 0.55
C LEU A 40 1.02 6.66 1.48
N LEU A 41 0.95 5.59 2.27
CA LEU A 41 -0.13 5.36 3.22
C LEU A 41 -0.17 6.37 4.38
N GLN A 42 0.89 7.16 4.61
CA GLN A 42 0.84 8.27 5.56
C GLN A 42 -0.06 9.42 5.08
N TYR A 43 -0.40 9.45 3.78
CA TYR A 43 -1.17 10.53 3.15
C TYR A 43 -2.42 9.99 2.42
N PRO A 44 -3.35 9.32 3.13
CA PRO A 44 -4.47 8.59 2.52
C PRO A 44 -5.45 9.49 1.75
N GLU A 45 -5.50 10.78 2.05
CA GLU A 45 -6.33 11.76 1.33
C GLU A 45 -5.77 12.08 -0.07
N GLN A 46 -4.45 12.02 -0.24
CA GLN A 46 -3.79 12.28 -1.52
C GLN A 46 -3.69 11.01 -2.39
N VAL A 47 -3.68 9.83 -1.76
CA VAL A 47 -3.72 8.52 -2.45
C VAL A 47 -5.01 7.73 -2.09
N PRO A 48 -6.21 8.26 -2.37
CA PRO A 48 -7.47 7.64 -1.94
C PRO A 48 -7.75 6.30 -2.61
N TYR A 49 -7.06 6.01 -3.72
CA TYR A 49 -7.12 4.75 -4.45
C TYR A 49 -6.24 3.65 -3.84
N LEU A 50 -5.35 3.95 -2.89
CA LEU A 50 -4.45 2.97 -2.29
C LEU A 50 -5.03 2.45 -0.95
N ARG A 51 -5.11 1.13 -0.81
CA ARG A 51 -5.66 0.46 0.39
C ARG A 51 -4.80 -0.74 0.79
N LEU A 52 -4.61 -0.93 2.09
CA LEU A 52 -4.02 -2.16 2.62
C LEU A 52 -5.01 -3.32 2.44
N THR A 53 -4.52 -4.48 2.01
CA THR A 53 -5.32 -5.70 2.11
C THR A 53 -5.40 -6.08 3.59
N LYS A 54 -6.63 -6.34 4.08
CA LYS A 54 -6.96 -6.56 5.51
C LYS A 54 -6.09 -7.61 6.22
N THR A 55 -5.39 -8.45 5.47
CA THR A 55 -4.42 -9.44 5.95
C THR A 55 -3.18 -8.83 6.64
N ALA A 56 -2.87 -7.55 6.44
CA ALA A 56 -1.66 -6.92 7.00
C ALA A 56 -1.73 -6.56 8.50
N VAL A 57 -2.89 -6.72 9.17
CA VAL A 57 -3.09 -6.17 10.51
C VAL A 57 -3.73 -7.16 11.49
N VAL A 58 -3.11 -8.33 11.72
CA VAL A 58 -3.38 -9.14 12.93
C VAL A 58 -2.12 -9.91 13.36
N THR A 59 -1.08 -9.22 13.83
CA THR A 59 -0.11 -9.81 14.78
C THR A 59 0.40 -8.71 15.70
N GLY A 60 -0.33 -8.46 16.79
CA GLY A 60 0.08 -7.47 17.78
C GLY A 60 -1.02 -7.18 18.77
N SER A 61 -1.42 -8.18 19.56
CA SER A 61 -2.10 -8.06 20.86
C SER A 61 -2.43 -9.47 21.39
N ASP A 62 -1.47 -10.13 22.04
CA ASP A 62 -1.74 -11.15 23.06
C ASP A 62 -0.62 -10.99 24.10
N GLN A 63 -0.79 -10.01 24.97
CA GLN A 63 -1.25 -10.18 26.36
C GLN A 63 -0.04 -10.39 27.29
N ALA A 64 0.27 -9.33 28.04
CA ALA A 64 1.08 -9.39 29.24
C ALA A 64 0.35 -10.23 30.30
N ASP A 65 1.06 -11.13 30.98
CA ASP A 65 0.70 -11.55 32.32
C ASP A 65 1.99 -11.66 33.15
N ALA A 66 1.90 -11.13 34.37
CA ALA A 66 2.99 -10.86 35.30
C ALA A 66 3.16 -11.99 36.32
#